data_AF-A0AAE3LSF1-F1
#
_entry.id   AF-A0AAE3LSF1-F1
#
_cell.length_a   1.000
_cell.length_b   1.000
_cell.length_c   1.000
_cell.angle_alpha   90.00
_cell.angle_beta   90.00
_cell.angle_gamma   90.00
#
_symmetry.space_group_name_H-M   'P 1'
#
loop_
_entity.id
_entity.type
_entity.pdbx_description
1 polymer ?
#
loop_
_entity_poly.entity_id
_entity_poly.type
_entity_poly.pdbx_seq_one_letter_code
_entity_poly.pdbx_strand_id
1 'polypeptide(L)'
;MDPKHQAAHATLEAAIAKATHLPVLDALVVAQFVELLGEKRAVFLVSEFTSEIEALSTRLESVLHLNELTPMRGDLHQASGAAATFGLRRLRAIVLALEQDYHSQGTVCFVELAALLRGLMQISSLEFRAAASNSEN
;
A
#
# COMPACT_ATOMS: atom_id res chain seq x y z
N MET A 1 16.50 -21.70 -7.95
CA MET A 1 15.35 -20.80 -8.18
C MET A 1 15.03 -20.85 -9.67
N ASP A 2 13.77 -21.05 -10.06
CA ASP A 2 13.36 -21.08 -11.48
C ASP A 2 13.64 -19.70 -12.14
N PRO A 3 14.21 -19.64 -13.36
CA PRO A 3 14.46 -18.39 -14.08
C PRO A 3 13.25 -17.45 -14.20
N LYS A 4 12.04 -18.01 -14.26
CA LYS A 4 10.80 -17.21 -14.33
C LYS A 4 10.54 -16.43 -13.05
N HIS A 5 10.80 -17.04 -11.89
CA HIS A 5 10.63 -16.39 -10.58
C HIS A 5 11.72 -15.32 -10.34
N GLN A 6 12.93 -15.50 -10.89
CA GLN A 6 13.99 -14.48 -10.81
C GLN A 6 13.66 -13.21 -11.63
N ALA A 7 13.12 -13.36 -12.84
CA ALA A 7 12.74 -12.21 -13.66
C ALA A 7 11.54 -11.43 -13.09
N ALA A 8 10.60 -12.14 -12.48
CA ALA A 8 9.45 -11.57 -11.77
C ALA A 8 9.89 -10.67 -10.61
N HIS A 9 10.76 -11.25 -9.78
CA HIS A 9 11.31 -10.60 -8.61
C HIS A 9 12.02 -9.28 -8.98
N ALA A 10 12.87 -9.31 -10.00
CA ALA A 10 13.54 -8.10 -10.50
C ALA A 10 12.56 -7.04 -11.01
N THR A 11 11.44 -7.46 -11.60
CA THR A 11 10.40 -6.54 -12.09
C THR A 11 9.66 -5.87 -10.93
N LEU A 12 9.30 -6.63 -9.89
CA LEU A 12 8.67 -6.10 -8.69
C LEU A 12 9.61 -5.17 -7.92
N GLU A 13 10.87 -5.56 -7.73
CA GLU A 13 11.88 -4.71 -7.09
C GLU A 13 12.08 -3.39 -7.84
N ALA A 14 12.17 -3.44 -9.17
CA ALA A 14 12.28 -2.23 -9.98
C ALA A 14 11.04 -1.34 -9.85
N ALA A 15 9.84 -1.93 -9.78
CA ALA A 15 8.60 -1.20 -9.56
C ALA A 15 8.56 -0.53 -8.18
N ILE A 16 8.99 -1.24 -7.13
CA ILE A 16 9.10 -0.72 -5.77
C ILE A 16 10.13 0.40 -5.70
N ALA A 17 11.33 0.20 -6.25
CA ALA A 17 12.38 1.20 -6.31
C ALA A 17 11.88 2.48 -7.01
N LYS A 18 11.21 2.34 -8.15
CA LYS A 18 10.57 3.47 -8.84
C LYS A 18 9.53 4.17 -7.96
N ALA A 19 8.72 3.42 -7.23
CA ALA A 19 7.71 3.97 -6.34
C ALA A 19 8.31 4.74 -5.15
N THR A 20 9.49 4.36 -4.66
CA THR A 20 10.15 5.09 -3.55
C THR A 20 10.46 6.55 -3.87
N HIS A 21 10.65 6.88 -5.15
CA HIS A 21 10.87 8.25 -5.61
C HIS A 21 9.58 9.09 -5.73
N LEU A 22 8.41 8.46 -5.62
CA LEU A 22 7.15 9.19 -5.63
C LEU A 22 6.95 9.93 -4.30
N PRO A 23 6.25 11.08 -4.31
CA PRO A 23 5.71 11.65 -3.08
C PRO A 23 4.90 10.61 -2.31
N VAL A 24 4.97 10.62 -0.98
CA VAL A 24 4.16 9.73 -0.13
C VAL A 24 2.68 10.00 -0.38
N LEU A 25 2.32 11.29 -0.43
CA LEU A 25 0.96 11.76 -0.63
C LEU A 25 0.78 12.50 -1.96
N ASP A 26 -0.44 12.45 -2.47
CA ASP A 26 -0.95 13.39 -3.46
C ASP A 26 -1.68 14.54 -2.75
N ALA A 27 -1.00 15.68 -2.63
CA ALA A 27 -1.49 16.81 -1.83
C ALA A 27 -2.87 17.32 -2.26
N LEU A 28 -3.18 17.27 -3.57
CA LEU A 28 -4.48 17.72 -4.08
C LEU A 28 -5.59 16.77 -3.64
N VAL A 29 -5.37 15.46 -3.76
CA VAL A 29 -6.36 14.45 -3.34
C VAL A 29 -6.60 14.52 -1.84
N VAL A 30 -5.53 14.68 -1.05
CA VAL A 30 -5.63 14.84 0.41
C VAL A 30 -6.46 16.09 0.77
N ALA A 31 -6.17 17.24 0.15
CA ALA A 31 -6.91 18.47 0.40
C ALA A 31 -8.40 18.31 0.08
N GLN A 32 -8.75 17.73 -1.08
CA GLN A 32 -10.14 17.47 -1.48
C GLN A 32 -10.85 16.50 -0.52
N PHE A 33 -10.14 15.46 -0.09
CA PHE A 33 -10.70 14.47 0.83
C PHE A 33 -10.97 15.06 2.22
N VAL A 34 -10.07 15.92 2.71
CA VAL A 34 -10.23 16.64 3.97
C VAL A 34 -11.34 17.69 3.86
N GLU A 35 -11.41 18.45 2.78
CA GLU A 35 -12.48 19.43 2.51
C GLU A 35 -13.87 18.75 2.54
N LEU A 36 -13.99 17.56 1.95
CA LEU A 36 -15.25 16.83 1.86
C LEU A 36 -15.73 16.26 3.21
N LEU A 37 -14.82 15.79 4.07
CA LEU A 37 -15.15 15.02 5.27
C LEU A 37 -14.88 15.74 6.59
N GLY A 38 -14.08 16.81 6.56
CA GLY A 38 -13.45 17.43 7.71
C GLY A 38 -12.23 16.65 8.22
N GLU A 39 -11.27 17.36 8.80
CA GLU A 39 -9.97 16.82 9.27
C GLU A 39 -10.16 15.57 10.14
N LYS A 40 -10.97 15.67 11.20
CA LYS A 40 -11.15 14.58 12.18
C LYS A 40 -11.64 13.28 11.54
N ARG A 41 -12.60 13.38 10.62
CA ARG A 41 -13.17 12.20 9.96
C ARG A 41 -12.21 11.63 8.92
N ALA A 42 -11.51 12.49 8.19
CA ALA A 42 -10.49 12.07 7.23
C ALA A 42 -9.35 11.31 7.93
N VAL A 43 -8.82 11.85 9.03
CA VAL A 43 -7.76 11.21 9.83
C VAL A 43 -8.24 9.89 10.46
N PHE A 44 -9.48 9.83 10.93
CA PHE A 44 -10.06 8.60 11.45
C PHE A 44 -10.11 7.50 10.39
N LEU A 45 -10.61 7.79 9.18
CA LEU A 45 -10.70 6.80 8.10
C LEU A 45 -9.33 6.30 7.64
N VAL A 46 -8.32 7.17 7.57
CA VAL A 46 -6.94 6.77 7.25
C VAL A 46 -6.34 5.91 8.38
N SER A 47 -6.74 6.14 9.62
CA SER A 47 -6.32 5.31 10.76
C SER A 47 -6.96 3.92 10.71
N GLU A 48 -8.24 3.82 10.37
CA GLU A 48 -8.90 2.52 10.12
C GLU A 48 -8.22 1.76 8.98
N PHE A 49 -7.91 2.47 7.88
CA PHE A 49 -7.18 1.88 6.76
C PHE A 49 -5.76 1.41 7.14
N THR A 50 -5.13 2.04 8.14
CA THR A 50 -3.84 1.58 8.66
C THR A 50 -3.97 0.16 9.21
N SER A 51 -5.00 -0.11 10.01
CA SER A 51 -5.30 -1.43 10.56
C SER A 51 -5.58 -2.46 9.46
N GLU A 52 -6.27 -2.07 8.39
CA GLU A 52 -6.51 -2.95 7.23
C GLU A 52 -5.21 -3.35 6.53
N ILE A 53 -4.28 -2.41 6.35
CA ILE A 53 -2.95 -2.68 5.77
C ILE A 53 -2.09 -3.54 6.71
N GLU A 54 -2.18 -3.37 8.03
CA GLU A 54 -1.52 -4.25 8.99
C GLU A 54 -2.04 -5.69 8.91
N ALA A 55 -3.37 -5.85 8.84
CA ALA A 55 -4.00 -7.15 8.64
C ALA A 55 -3.62 -7.79 7.29
N LEU A 56 -3.57 -6.98 6.22
CA LEU A 56 -3.10 -7.41 4.90
C LEU A 56 -1.65 -7.89 4.95
N SER A 57 -0.77 -7.13 5.61
CA SER A 57 0.66 -7.46 5.76
C SER A 57 0.85 -8.77 6.53
N THR A 58 0.07 -8.99 7.57
CA THR A 58 0.09 -10.23 8.37
C THR A 58 -0.39 -11.45 7.57
N ARG A 59 -1.41 -11.25 6.72
CA ARG A 59 -1.89 -12.30 5.80
C ARG A 59 -0.85 -12.63 4.73
N LEU A 60 -0.18 -11.63 4.17
CA LEU A 60 0.93 -11.83 3.22
C LEU A 60 2.05 -12.67 3.84
N GLU A 61 2.43 -12.38 5.09
CA GLU A 61 3.40 -13.21 5.83
C GLU A 61 2.90 -14.64 6.01
N SER A 62 1.63 -14.83 6.39
CA SER A 62 1.06 -16.17 6.58
C SER A 62 1.05 -17.00 5.30
N VAL A 63 0.68 -16.40 4.16
CA VAL A 63 0.68 -17.06 2.83
C VAL A 63 2.06 -17.55 2.44
N LEU A 64 3.10 -16.76 2.72
CA LEU A 64 4.50 -17.14 2.51
C LEU A 64 4.91 -18.35 3.35
N HIS A 65 4.52 -18.38 4.63
CA HIS A 65 4.92 -19.43 5.57
C HIS A 65 4.20 -20.76 5.31
N LEU A 66 2.93 -20.70 4.90
CA LEU A 66 2.09 -21.89 4.73
C LEU A 66 2.18 -22.50 3.32
N ASN A 67 2.82 -21.81 2.36
CA ASN A 67 2.84 -22.18 0.94
C ASN A 67 1.43 -22.39 0.35
N GLU A 68 0.43 -21.81 1.00
CA GLU A 68 -0.97 -21.83 0.59
C GLU A 68 -1.24 -20.55 -0.19
N LEU A 69 -1.36 -20.68 -1.51
CA LEU A 69 -1.72 -19.59 -2.41
C LEU A 69 -3.18 -19.19 -2.20
N THR A 70 -3.48 -18.58 -1.06
CA THR A 70 -4.78 -17.96 -0.80
C THR A 70 -4.92 -16.75 -1.73
N PRO A 71 -6.04 -16.60 -2.47
CA PRO A 71 -6.24 -15.50 -3.41
C PRO A 71 -6.22 -14.13 -2.70
N MET A 72 -5.09 -13.43 -2.77
CA MET A 72 -4.90 -12.09 -2.17
C MET A 72 -5.21 -10.93 -3.11
N ARG A 73 -5.53 -11.23 -4.37
CA ARG A 73 -5.81 -10.22 -5.40
C ARG A 73 -6.93 -9.26 -4.99
N GLY A 74 -8.01 -9.78 -4.41
CA GLY A 74 -9.14 -8.95 -3.97
C GLY A 74 -8.74 -7.94 -2.90
N ASP A 75 -7.95 -8.38 -1.91
CA ASP A 75 -7.46 -7.52 -0.85
C ASP A 75 -6.47 -6.46 -1.38
N LEU A 76 -5.54 -6.85 -2.26
CA LEU A 76 -4.59 -5.92 -2.89
C LEU A 76 -5.31 -4.88 -3.76
N HIS A 77 -6.31 -5.30 -4.52
CA HIS A 77 -7.13 -4.40 -5.34
C HIS A 77 -7.88 -3.38 -4.49
N GLN A 78 -8.52 -3.85 -3.41
CA GLN A 78 -9.21 -2.97 -2.46
C GLN A 78 -8.25 -1.99 -1.79
N ALA A 79 -7.10 -2.47 -1.32
CA ALA A 79 -6.06 -1.62 -0.73
C ALA A 79 -5.54 -0.56 -1.70
N SER A 80 -5.34 -0.91 -2.97
CA SER A 80 -4.96 0.04 -4.03
C SER A 80 -6.04 1.11 -4.24
N GLY A 81 -7.31 0.71 -4.29
CA GLY A 81 -8.45 1.63 -4.42
C GLY A 81 -8.58 2.58 -3.23
N ALA A 82 -8.48 2.06 -2.01
CA ALA A 82 -8.51 2.86 -0.78
C ALA A 82 -7.31 3.82 -0.71
N ALA A 83 -6.09 3.36 -1.01
CA ALA A 83 -4.91 4.20 -1.08
C ALA A 83 -5.06 5.33 -2.12
N ALA A 84 -5.74 5.08 -3.25
CA ALA A 84 -6.05 6.13 -4.22
C ALA A 84 -7.02 7.17 -3.65
N THR A 85 -8.10 6.74 -2.99
CA THR A 85 -9.10 7.63 -2.36
C THR A 85 -8.48 8.57 -1.34
N PHE A 86 -7.55 8.08 -0.53
CA PHE A 86 -6.88 8.86 0.50
C PHE A 86 -5.67 9.65 -0.02
N GLY A 87 -5.33 9.55 -1.30
CA GLY A 87 -4.15 10.20 -1.87
C GLY A 87 -2.82 9.60 -1.40
N LEU A 88 -2.78 8.36 -0.92
CA LEU A 88 -1.55 7.68 -0.45
C LEU A 88 -0.75 7.15 -1.65
N ARG A 89 -0.20 8.09 -2.42
CA ARG A 89 0.37 7.87 -3.76
C ARG A 89 1.47 6.80 -3.79
N ARG A 90 2.41 6.84 -2.84
CA ARG A 90 3.50 5.85 -2.79
C ARG A 90 2.97 4.46 -2.41
N LEU A 91 2.09 4.39 -1.41
CA LEU A 91 1.47 3.13 -0.99
C LEU A 91 0.68 2.49 -2.13
N ARG A 92 -0.16 3.27 -2.82
CA ARG A 92 -0.91 2.81 -3.98
C ARG A 92 0.01 2.21 -5.05
N ALA A 93 1.11 2.88 -5.38
CA ALA A 93 2.04 2.40 -6.40
C ALA A 93 2.66 1.05 -6.04
N ILE A 94 3.04 0.87 -4.77
CA ILE A 94 3.61 -0.39 -4.28
C ILE A 94 2.56 -1.50 -4.24
N VAL A 95 1.35 -1.22 -3.73
CA VAL A 95 0.26 -2.20 -3.70
C VAL A 95 -0.18 -2.61 -5.12
N LEU A 96 -0.17 -1.70 -6.09
CA LEU A 96 -0.43 -2.02 -7.49
C LEU A 96 0.65 -2.93 -8.10
N ALA A 97 1.92 -2.66 -7.79
CA ALA A 97 3.02 -3.52 -8.25
C ALA A 97 2.86 -4.94 -7.68
N LEU A 98 2.44 -5.06 -6.43
CA LEU A 98 2.15 -6.33 -5.78
C LEU A 98 0.94 -7.05 -6.38
N GLU A 99 -0.14 -6.33 -6.67
CA GLU A 99 -1.32 -6.90 -7.34
C GLU A 99 -0.96 -7.47 -8.71
N GLN A 100 -0.13 -6.75 -9.49
CA GLN A 100 0.33 -7.16 -10.81
C GLN A 100 1.24 -8.39 -10.76
N ASP A 101 2.20 -8.39 -9.83
CA ASP A 101 3.10 -9.53 -9.62
C ASP A 101 2.30 -10.79 -9.24
N TYR A 102 1.42 -10.65 -8.24
CA TYR A 102 0.51 -11.72 -7.81
C TYR A 102 -0.37 -12.24 -8.94
N HIS A 103 -0.91 -11.35 -9.78
CA HIS A 103 -1.75 -11.73 -10.92
C HIS A 103 -0.98 -12.54 -11.97
N SER A 104 0.28 -12.17 -12.21
CA SER A 104 1.09 -12.80 -13.26
C SER A 104 1.66 -14.16 -12.85
N GLN A 105 1.94 -14.38 -11.56
CA GLN A 105 2.75 -15.52 -11.11
C GLN A 105 2.11 -16.34 -9.98
N GLY A 106 1.01 -15.87 -9.40
CA GLY A 106 0.31 -16.56 -8.31
C GLY A 106 1.12 -16.70 -7.02
N THR A 107 2.28 -16.04 -6.91
CA THR A 107 3.15 -16.08 -5.73
C THR A 107 3.49 -14.66 -5.34
N VAL A 108 3.36 -14.33 -4.06
CA VAL A 108 4.07 -13.20 -3.46
C VAL A 108 5.30 -13.83 -2.84
N CYS A 109 6.48 -13.58 -3.37
CA CYS A 109 7.70 -13.86 -2.61
C CYS A 109 7.97 -12.64 -1.71
N PHE A 110 8.76 -12.78 -0.64
CA PHE A 110 9.25 -11.70 0.26
C PHE A 110 8.42 -11.37 1.52
N VAL A 111 8.90 -11.89 2.66
CA VAL A 111 8.57 -11.40 4.02
C VAL A 111 8.86 -9.89 4.16
N GLU A 112 9.83 -9.39 3.39
CA GLU A 112 10.23 -7.98 3.37
C GLU A 112 9.11 -7.04 2.87
N LEU A 113 8.13 -7.54 2.09
CA LEU A 113 7.02 -6.74 1.58
C LEU A 113 6.00 -6.40 2.66
N ALA A 114 5.72 -7.31 3.58
CA ALA A 114 4.84 -7.03 4.71
C ALA A 114 5.44 -5.97 5.61
N ALA A 115 6.76 -6.04 5.86
CA ALA A 115 7.49 -4.99 6.57
C ALA A 115 7.46 -3.65 5.81
N LEU A 116 7.65 -3.68 4.49
CA LEU A 116 7.57 -2.49 3.64
C LEU A 116 6.18 -1.84 3.70
N LEU A 117 5.10 -2.62 3.56
CA LEU A 117 3.72 -2.12 3.61
C LEU A 117 3.41 -1.49 4.97
N ARG A 118 3.79 -2.14 6.08
CA ARG A 118 3.62 -1.58 7.43
C ARG A 118 4.38 -0.27 7.61
N GLY A 119 5.68 -0.26 7.29
CA GLY A 119 6.50 0.94 7.43
C GLY A 119 6.01 2.10 6.55
N LEU A 120 5.60 1.79 5.32
CA LEU A 120 5.06 2.78 4.40
C LEU A 120 3.70 3.33 4.88
N MET A 121 2.84 2.49 5.41
CA MET A 121 1.55 2.93 5.94
C MET A 121 1.72 3.82 7.17
N GLN A 122 2.68 3.52 8.05
CA GLN A 122 3.03 4.38 9.18
C GLN A 122 3.48 5.77 8.70
N ILE A 123 4.41 5.84 7.74
CA ILE A 123 4.87 7.11 7.15
C ILE A 123 3.70 7.85 6.49
N SER A 124 2.88 7.14 5.72
CA SER A 124 1.73 7.71 5.01
C SER A 124 0.71 8.30 5.97
N SER A 125 0.42 7.62 7.09
CA SER A 125 -0.50 8.09 8.13
C SER A 125 0.03 9.34 8.84
N LEU A 126 1.34 9.38 9.15
CA LEU A 126 1.99 10.55 9.75
C LEU A 126 1.96 11.76 8.83
N GLU A 127 2.36 11.59 7.57
CA GLU A 127 2.31 12.68 6.59
C GLU A 127 0.88 13.14 6.33
N PHE A 128 -0.09 12.22 6.30
CA PHE A 128 -1.49 12.55 6.05
C PHE A 128 -2.03 13.43 7.17
N ARG A 129 -1.76 13.09 8.44
CA ARG A 129 -2.15 13.91 9.59
C ARG A 129 -1.55 15.31 9.50
N ALA A 130 -0.25 15.41 9.18
CA ALA A 130 0.39 16.70 9.02
C ALA A 130 -0.22 17.53 7.88
N ALA A 131 -0.56 16.91 6.76
CA ALA A 131 -1.21 17.58 5.64
C ALA A 131 -2.64 18.04 5.99
N ALA A 132 -3.41 17.19 6.67
CA ALA A 132 -4.79 17.48 7.07
C ALA A 132 -4.89 18.62 8.10
N SER A 133 -3.95 18.72 9.03
CA SER A 133 -3.93 19.82 10.00
C SER A 133 -3.51 21.16 9.38
N ASN A 134 -2.81 21.15 8.24
CA ASN A 134 -2.41 22.38 7.53
C ASN A 134 -3.49 22.93 6.61
N SER A 135 -4.53 22.16 6.28
CA SER A 135 -5.65 22.62 5.43
C SER A 135 -6.67 23.50 6.15
N GLU A 136 -6.58 23.68 7.48
CA GLU A 136 -7.47 24.55 8.27
C GLU A 136 -6.88 25.94 8.60
N ASN A 137 -5.65 26.25 8.16
CA ASN A 137 -5.00 27.57 8.30
C ASN A 137 -4.98 28.35 6.99
#